data_AF-A0A4Q3FTB6-F1
#
_entry.id   AF-A0A4Q3FTB6-F1
#
_cell.length_a   1.000
_cell.length_b   1.000
_cell.length_c   1.000
_cell.angle_alpha   90.00
_cell.angle_beta   90.00
_cell.angle_gamma   90.00
#
_symmetry.space_group_name_H-M   'P 1'
#
loop_
_entity.id
_entity.type
_entity.pdbx_description
1 polymer ?
#
loop_
_entity_poly.entity_id
_entity_poly.type
_entity_poly.pdbx_seq_one_letter_code
_entity_poly.pdbx_strand_id
1 'polypeptide(L)'
;MRLARFLLSTLLFTAVSVSISFAQDTISLNTIITKTASFTQGHPAEKVYLHFDKPYYAVGDTIWFKAYVTVGLHEPSLLSKIVYVDVYTGRDSLIESMKLPVINSTASGDLTLQPLIYKQGNYHFRAYTNYMRNYDPDYFFNKNIAIGDLIENTVLTKVSFSGATKDQSKANVGINYKDGNGAPYASKKVSWHVEVDYETVAKGKGTTDQNGFLAV
;
A
#
# COMPACT_ATOMS: atom_id res chain seq x y z
N MET A 1 -30.24 -73.00 -42.86
CA MET A 1 -30.32 -71.61 -43.41
C MET A 1 -31.10 -70.62 -42.54
N ARG A 2 -32.20 -71.00 -41.87
CA ARG A 2 -33.00 -70.06 -41.05
C ARG A 2 -32.31 -69.60 -39.75
N LEU A 3 -31.59 -70.49 -39.06
CA LEU A 3 -30.90 -70.17 -37.80
C LEU A 3 -29.74 -69.18 -37.98
N ALA A 4 -28.92 -69.37 -39.01
CA ALA A 4 -27.81 -68.47 -39.35
C ALA A 4 -28.29 -67.05 -39.70
N ARG A 5 -29.46 -66.93 -40.35
CA ARG A 5 -30.09 -65.63 -40.63
C ARG A 5 -30.55 -64.91 -39.35
N PHE A 6 -31.02 -65.66 -38.36
CA PHE A 6 -31.48 -65.12 -37.07
C PHE A 6 -30.32 -64.67 -36.17
N LEU A 7 -29.20 -65.41 -36.19
CA LEU A 7 -27.96 -65.04 -35.51
C LEU A 7 -27.31 -63.80 -36.16
N LEU A 8 -27.33 -63.71 -37.49
CA LEU A 8 -26.81 -62.55 -38.20
C LEU A 8 -27.65 -61.28 -37.93
N SER A 9 -28.98 -61.40 -37.87
CA SER A 9 -29.85 -60.26 -37.56
C SER A 9 -29.72 -59.78 -36.13
N THR A 10 -29.54 -60.70 -35.17
CA THR A 10 -29.29 -60.32 -33.76
C THR A 10 -27.93 -59.66 -33.59
N LEU A 11 -26.89 -60.19 -34.25
CA LEU A 11 -25.56 -59.56 -34.26
C LEU A 11 -25.60 -58.14 -34.85
N LEU A 12 -26.31 -57.95 -35.97
CA LEU A 12 -26.46 -56.65 -36.61
C LEU A 12 -27.22 -55.67 -35.72
N PHE A 13 -28.29 -56.13 -35.06
CA PHE A 13 -29.06 -55.30 -34.13
C PHE A 13 -28.21 -54.85 -32.94
N THR A 14 -27.43 -55.77 -32.34
CA THR A 14 -26.52 -55.42 -31.24
C THR A 14 -25.42 -54.45 -31.67
N ALA A 15 -24.86 -54.59 -32.88
CA ALA A 15 -23.83 -53.68 -33.38
C ALA A 15 -24.37 -52.25 -33.62
N VAL A 16 -25.62 -52.12 -34.08
CA VAL A 16 -26.30 -50.83 -34.24
C VAL A 16 -26.58 -50.20 -32.88
N SER A 17 -27.06 -50.96 -31.90
CA SER A 17 -27.32 -50.45 -30.54
C SER A 17 -26.05 -49.91 -29.86
N VAL A 18 -24.93 -50.62 -30.01
CA VAL A 18 -23.63 -50.21 -29.43
C VAL A 18 -23.11 -48.92 -30.08
N SER A 19 -23.30 -48.74 -31.39
CA SER A 19 -22.87 -47.53 -32.11
C SER A 19 -23.64 -46.28 -31.66
N ILE A 20 -24.92 -46.43 -31.29
CA ILE A 20 -25.75 -45.33 -30.76
C ILE A 20 -25.27 -44.92 -29.36
N SER A 21 -24.78 -45.86 -28.54
CA SER A 21 -24.25 -45.56 -27.20
C SER A 21 -22.91 -44.81 -27.23
N PHE A 22 -22.12 -44.94 -28.31
CA PHE A 22 -20.89 -44.16 -28.51
C PHE A 22 -21.13 -42.78 -29.14
N ALA A 23 -22.37 -42.46 -29.54
CA ALA A 23 -22.76 -41.14 -30.01
C ALA A 23 -23.14 -40.20 -28.85
N GLN A 24 -22.39 -40.25 -27.74
CA GLN A 24 -22.60 -39.31 -26.63
C GLN A 24 -22.24 -37.88 -27.07
N ASP A 25 -23.14 -36.95 -26.75
CA ASP A 25 -23.06 -35.52 -27.03
C ASP A 25 -21.67 -34.97 -26.68
N THR A 26 -20.87 -34.74 -27.72
CA THR A 26 -19.64 -33.97 -27.56
C THR A 26 -20.06 -32.54 -27.27
N ILE A 27 -19.80 -32.04 -26.05
CA ILE A 27 -20.11 -30.64 -25.71
C ILE A 27 -19.36 -29.76 -26.71
N SER A 28 -20.11 -29.03 -27.54
CA SER A 28 -19.50 -28.19 -28.56
C SER A 28 -18.67 -27.09 -27.89
N LEU A 29 -17.54 -26.71 -28.49
CA LEU A 29 -16.73 -25.58 -28.01
C LEU A 29 -17.57 -24.32 -27.84
N ASN A 30 -18.53 -24.08 -28.75
CA ASN A 30 -19.47 -22.96 -28.66
C ASN A 30 -20.33 -23.03 -27.40
N THR A 31 -20.78 -24.22 -26.98
CA THR A 31 -21.53 -24.39 -25.74
C THR A 31 -20.67 -24.04 -24.52
N ILE A 32 -19.40 -24.43 -24.52
CA ILE A 32 -18.46 -24.08 -23.43
C ILE A 32 -18.26 -22.56 -23.40
N ILE A 33 -17.91 -21.96 -24.53
CA ILE A 33 -17.67 -20.52 -24.64
C ILE A 33 -18.89 -19.73 -24.17
N THR A 34 -20.09 -20.08 -24.63
CA THR A 34 -21.32 -19.36 -24.25
C THR A 34 -21.61 -19.52 -22.76
N LYS A 35 -21.51 -20.73 -22.20
CA LYS A 35 -21.75 -20.92 -20.76
C LYS A 35 -20.72 -20.20 -19.90
N THR A 36 -19.44 -20.22 -20.28
CA THR A 36 -18.38 -19.50 -19.58
C THR A 36 -18.57 -17.99 -19.68
N ALA A 37 -18.95 -17.47 -20.84
CA ALA A 37 -19.24 -16.05 -21.02
C ALA A 37 -20.44 -15.62 -20.16
N SER A 38 -21.53 -16.37 -20.16
CA SER A 38 -22.71 -16.09 -19.31
C SER A 38 -22.37 -16.12 -17.82
N PHE A 39 -21.56 -17.10 -17.39
CA PHE A 39 -21.10 -17.17 -16.00
C PHE A 39 -20.26 -15.95 -15.62
N THR A 40 -19.31 -15.56 -16.48
CA THR A 40 -18.43 -14.40 -16.23
C THR A 40 -19.21 -13.09 -16.18
N GLN A 41 -20.24 -12.95 -17.03
CA GLN A 41 -21.13 -11.78 -17.01
C GLN A 41 -22.01 -11.72 -15.75
N GLY A 42 -22.44 -12.87 -15.22
CA GLY A 42 -23.22 -12.95 -13.98
C GLY A 42 -22.39 -12.75 -12.70
N HIS A 43 -21.08 -13.01 -12.78
CA HIS A 43 -20.14 -12.90 -11.66
C HIS A 43 -18.97 -11.97 -11.99
N PRO A 44 -19.22 -10.66 -12.18
CA PRO A 44 -18.18 -9.70 -12.49
C PRO A 44 -17.15 -9.59 -11.36
N ALA A 45 -15.87 -9.85 -11.64
CA ALA A 45 -14.81 -9.69 -10.64
C ALA A 45 -14.48 -8.19 -10.44
N GLU A 46 -14.96 -7.61 -9.33
CA GLU A 46 -14.57 -6.26 -8.91
C GLU A 46 -13.19 -6.23 -8.24
N LYS A 47 -12.48 -5.12 -8.44
CA LYS A 47 -11.21 -4.86 -7.77
C LYS A 47 -11.06 -3.39 -7.41
N VAL A 48 -10.60 -3.13 -6.19
CA VAL A 48 -10.31 -1.79 -5.68
C VAL A 48 -8.81 -1.53 -5.74
N TYR A 49 -8.43 -0.29 -6.03
CA TYR A 49 -7.06 0.20 -5.95
C TYR A 49 -7.03 1.50 -5.16
N LEU A 50 -6.08 1.66 -4.23
CA LEU A 50 -5.83 2.94 -3.57
C LEU A 50 -4.54 3.59 -4.08
N HIS A 51 -4.62 4.88 -4.37
CA HIS A 51 -3.48 5.73 -4.67
C HIS A 51 -3.36 6.80 -3.58
N PHE A 52 -2.22 6.78 -2.89
CA PHE A 52 -1.87 7.71 -1.81
C PHE A 52 -1.02 8.85 -2.35
N ASP A 53 -1.15 10.05 -1.78
CA ASP A 53 -0.36 11.23 -2.18
C ASP A 53 1.14 11.08 -1.87
N LYS A 54 1.50 10.33 -0.83
CA LYS A 54 2.89 10.08 -0.42
C LYS A 54 3.13 8.60 -0.08
N PRO A 55 4.39 8.12 -0.21
CA PRO A 55 4.74 6.76 0.19
C PRO A 55 4.93 6.57 1.70
N TYR A 56 5.14 7.66 2.45
CA TYR A 56 5.31 7.68 3.92
C TYR A 56 4.81 9.02 4.48
N TYR A 57 4.50 9.04 5.79
CA TYR A 57 3.91 10.19 6.47
C TYR A 57 4.52 10.40 7.86
N ALA A 58 4.30 11.57 8.43
CA ALA A 58 4.61 11.84 9.83
C ALA A 58 3.36 11.75 10.72
N VAL A 59 3.54 11.48 12.01
CA VAL A 59 2.50 11.71 13.02
C VAL A 59 2.10 13.19 12.98
N GLY A 60 0.79 13.46 12.94
CA GLY A 60 0.23 14.79 12.75
C GLY A 60 -0.10 15.16 11.30
N ASP A 61 0.39 14.41 10.30
CA ASP A 61 0.04 14.64 8.90
C ASP A 61 -1.38 14.16 8.56
N THR A 62 -1.91 14.65 7.44
CA THR A 62 -3.10 14.09 6.79
C THR A 62 -2.69 13.27 5.57
N ILE A 63 -3.11 12.01 5.54
CA ILE A 63 -3.00 11.11 4.39
C ILE A 63 -4.13 11.44 3.43
N TRP A 64 -3.80 11.76 2.17
CA TRP A 64 -4.80 11.95 1.12
C TRP A 64 -4.73 10.78 0.15
N PHE A 65 -5.87 10.21 -0.21
CA PHE A 65 -5.89 9.10 -1.14
C PHE A 65 -7.14 9.08 -2.02
N LYS A 66 -6.98 8.44 -3.18
CA LYS A 66 -8.05 8.18 -4.13
C LYS A 66 -8.18 6.68 -4.36
N ALA A 67 -9.40 6.19 -4.25
CA ALA A 67 -9.79 4.84 -4.60
C ALA A 67 -10.31 4.78 -6.04
N TYR A 68 -9.99 3.69 -6.74
CA TYR A 68 -10.51 3.35 -8.05
C TYR A 68 -11.17 1.98 -7.96
N VAL A 69 -12.40 1.87 -8.46
CA VAL A 69 -13.15 0.61 -8.50
C VAL A 69 -13.23 0.15 -9.94
N THR A 70 -12.73 -1.05 -10.19
CA THR A 70 -12.65 -1.63 -11.52
C THR A 70 -13.33 -2.98 -11.58
N VAL A 71 -13.65 -3.44 -12.78
CA VAL A 71 -14.26 -4.75 -13.05
C VAL A 71 -13.59 -5.42 -14.24
N GLY A 72 -13.44 -6.75 -14.20
CA GLY A 72 -12.94 -7.54 -15.34
C GLY A 72 -11.55 -7.07 -15.80
N LEU A 73 -11.46 -6.55 -17.02
CA LEU A 73 -10.23 -6.03 -17.65
C LEU A 73 -9.84 -4.62 -17.17
N HIS A 74 -10.03 -4.33 -15.89
CA HIS A 74 -9.80 -3.03 -15.25
C HIS A 74 -10.67 -1.88 -15.78
N GLU A 75 -11.86 -2.20 -16.30
CA GLU A 75 -12.81 -1.18 -16.71
C GLU A 75 -13.46 -0.51 -15.48
N PRO A 76 -13.86 0.77 -15.54
CA PRO A 76 -14.53 1.44 -14.44
C PRO A 76 -15.80 0.69 -14.01
N SER A 77 -15.88 0.26 -12.73
CA SER A 77 -17.04 -0.46 -12.22
C SER A 77 -18.18 0.49 -11.83
N LEU A 78 -19.40 0.17 -12.25
CA LEU A 78 -20.62 0.88 -11.82
C LEU A 78 -21.42 0.11 -10.76
N LEU A 79 -20.96 -1.09 -10.35
CA LEU A 79 -21.69 -2.01 -9.49
C LEU A 79 -21.75 -1.50 -8.04
N SER A 80 -20.57 -1.31 -7.43
CA SER A 80 -20.47 -0.87 -6.04
C SER A 80 -20.50 0.65 -5.90
N LYS A 81 -21.28 1.14 -4.93
CA LYS A 81 -21.42 2.58 -4.61
C LYS A 81 -20.62 3.02 -3.38
N ILE A 82 -20.02 2.08 -2.66
CA ILE A 82 -19.25 2.35 -1.44
C ILE A 82 -17.97 1.52 -1.48
N VAL A 83 -16.84 2.17 -1.23
CA VAL A 83 -15.56 1.54 -0.91
C VAL A 83 -15.35 1.61 0.60
N TYR A 84 -14.95 0.50 1.19
CA TYR A 84 -14.53 0.41 2.58
C TYR A 84 -13.01 0.46 2.61
N VAL A 85 -12.45 1.29 3.48
CA VAL A 85 -11.01 1.36 3.73
C VAL A 85 -10.77 1.15 5.21
N ASP A 86 -10.18 0.01 5.55
CA ASP A 86 -9.81 -0.35 6.91
C ASP A 86 -8.32 -0.06 7.12
N VAL A 87 -7.99 0.53 8.27
CA VAL A 87 -6.62 0.84 8.68
C VAL A 87 -6.27 -0.01 9.88
N TYR A 88 -5.22 -0.81 9.73
CA TYR A 88 -4.70 -1.71 10.73
C TYR A 88 -3.33 -1.25 11.22
N THR A 89 -3.05 -1.50 12.51
CA THR A 89 -1.69 -1.40 13.06
C THR A 89 -0.80 -2.51 12.49
N GLY A 90 0.52 -2.39 12.60
CA GLY A 90 1.46 -3.48 12.29
C GLY A 90 1.36 -4.74 13.17
N ARG A 91 0.40 -4.79 14.11
CA ARG A 91 0.03 -5.97 14.91
C ARG A 91 -1.38 -6.48 14.57
N ASP A 92 -1.88 -6.14 13.39
CA ASP A 92 -3.20 -6.52 12.86
C ASP A 92 -4.40 -6.09 13.70
N SER A 93 -4.23 -5.11 14.59
CA SER A 93 -5.37 -4.45 15.26
C SER A 93 -5.99 -3.39 14.36
N LEU A 94 -7.31 -3.47 14.16
CA LEU A 94 -8.08 -2.43 13.46
C LEU A 94 -8.06 -1.13 14.27
N ILE A 95 -7.82 -0.01 13.61
CA ILE A 95 -7.82 1.34 14.20
C ILE A 95 -9.06 2.08 13.75
N GLU A 96 -9.31 2.08 12.45
CA GLU A 96 -10.33 2.89 11.83
C GLU A 96 -10.86 2.21 10.56
N SER A 97 -12.15 2.39 10.29
CA SER A 97 -12.82 1.89 9.09
C SER A 97 -13.63 3.02 8.46
N MET A 98 -13.25 3.40 7.25
CA MET A 98 -13.84 4.49 6.50
C MET A 98 -14.78 3.94 5.42
N LYS A 99 -15.90 4.63 5.19
CA LYS A 99 -16.85 4.32 4.10
C LYS A 99 -16.87 5.49 3.13
N LEU A 100 -16.40 5.27 1.92
CA LEU A 100 -16.23 6.32 0.91
C LEU A 100 -17.26 6.12 -0.20
N PRO A 101 -18.09 7.13 -0.52
CA PRO A 101 -19.04 7.05 -1.63
C PRO A 101 -18.28 7.04 -2.97
N VAL A 102 -18.71 6.16 -3.87
CA VAL A 102 -18.12 6.02 -5.20
C VAL A 102 -18.90 6.87 -6.20
N ILE A 103 -18.20 7.80 -6.85
CA ILE A 103 -18.70 8.66 -7.92
C ILE A 103 -17.83 8.41 -9.15
N ASN A 104 -18.46 8.04 -10.27
CA ASN A 104 -17.76 7.70 -11.53
C ASN A 104 -16.63 6.69 -11.32
N SER A 105 -16.92 5.61 -10.58
CA SER A 105 -15.96 4.53 -10.26
C SER A 105 -14.74 4.96 -9.46
N THR A 106 -14.77 6.15 -8.86
CA THR A 106 -13.72 6.67 -8.00
C THR A 106 -14.28 7.11 -6.65
N ALA A 107 -13.45 7.08 -5.61
CA ALA A 107 -13.78 7.69 -4.33
C ALA A 107 -12.56 8.42 -3.78
N SER A 108 -12.78 9.53 -3.07
CA SER A 108 -11.71 10.27 -2.40
C SER A 108 -11.86 10.10 -0.90
N GLY A 109 -10.73 10.00 -0.19
CA GLY A 109 -10.71 9.93 1.26
C GLY A 109 -9.45 10.60 1.81
N ASP A 110 -9.56 10.98 3.08
CA ASP A 110 -8.47 11.53 3.86
C ASP A 110 -8.46 10.91 5.26
N LEU A 111 -7.28 10.86 5.87
CA LEU A 111 -7.10 10.36 7.21
C LEU A 111 -6.07 11.21 7.95
N THR A 112 -6.50 11.85 9.04
CA THR A 112 -5.61 12.66 9.87
C THR A 112 -4.95 11.78 10.95
N LEU A 113 -3.63 11.77 10.95
CA LEU A 113 -2.79 10.96 11.85
C LEU A 113 -2.67 11.61 13.23
N GLN A 114 -3.78 11.59 13.99
CA GLN A 114 -3.86 12.16 15.33
C GLN A 114 -2.77 11.59 16.27
N PRO A 115 -1.93 12.44 16.91
CA PRO A 115 -0.79 12.00 17.72
C PRO A 115 -1.13 11.09 18.92
N LEU A 116 -2.38 11.12 19.39
CA LEU A 116 -2.83 10.28 20.50
C LEU A 116 -3.12 8.83 20.06
N ILE A 117 -3.48 8.64 18.79
CA ILE A 117 -3.92 7.35 18.22
C ILE A 117 -2.80 6.72 17.41
N TYR A 118 -2.16 7.52 16.56
CA TYR A 118 -1.12 7.09 15.64
C TYR A 118 0.26 7.33 16.25
N LYS A 119 1.13 6.32 16.12
CA LYS A 119 2.51 6.31 16.62
C LYS A 119 3.45 5.95 15.48
N GLN A 120 4.74 6.10 15.68
CA GLN A 120 5.74 5.60 14.75
C GLN A 120 5.56 4.09 14.49
N GLY A 121 5.50 3.70 13.23
CA GLY A 121 5.39 2.30 12.83
C GLY A 121 4.81 2.11 11.42
N ASN A 122 4.63 0.83 11.05
CA ASN A 122 3.97 0.47 9.80
C ASN A 122 2.48 0.24 10.04
N TYR A 123 1.67 0.79 9.14
CA TYR A 123 0.22 0.69 9.14
C TYR A 123 -0.24 0.05 7.84
N HIS A 124 -1.25 -0.79 7.94
CA HIS A 124 -1.75 -1.59 6.83
C HIS A 124 -3.12 -1.07 6.38
N PHE A 125 -3.20 -0.64 5.13
CA PHE A 125 -4.42 -0.16 4.50
C PHE A 125 -5.03 -1.26 3.66
N ARG A 126 -6.25 -1.64 4.01
CA ARG A 126 -7.04 -2.63 3.28
C ARG A 126 -8.28 -2.00 2.67
N ALA A 127 -8.51 -2.18 1.37
CA ALA A 127 -9.68 -1.61 0.70
C ALA A 127 -10.45 -2.61 -0.15
N TYR A 128 -11.79 -2.50 -0.08
CA TYR A 128 -12.71 -3.48 -0.66
C TYR A 128 -14.12 -2.90 -0.81
N THR A 129 -14.93 -3.50 -1.68
CA THR A 129 -16.37 -3.21 -1.77
C THR A 129 -17.17 -4.26 -0.99
N ASN A 130 -18.47 -4.02 -0.75
CA ASN A 130 -19.32 -5.05 -0.15
C ASN A 130 -19.48 -6.27 -1.07
N TYR A 131 -19.46 -6.07 -2.39
CA TYR A 131 -19.57 -7.15 -3.36
C TYR A 131 -18.34 -8.07 -3.35
N MET A 132 -17.14 -7.48 -3.20
CA MET A 132 -15.89 -8.24 -3.06
C MET A 132 -15.89 -9.18 -1.83
N ARG A 133 -16.67 -8.88 -0.78
CA ARG A 133 -16.78 -9.74 0.43
C ARG A 133 -17.41 -11.10 0.16
N ASN A 134 -18.07 -11.28 -0.99
CA ASN A 134 -18.60 -12.58 -1.42
C ASN A 134 -17.52 -13.51 -1.99
N TYR A 135 -16.30 -13.00 -2.15
CA TYR A 135 -15.14 -13.71 -2.69
C TYR A 135 -14.01 -13.75 -1.66
N ASP A 136 -12.89 -14.34 -2.05
CA ASP A 136 -11.73 -14.49 -1.18
C ASP A 136 -11.17 -13.11 -0.72
N PRO A 137 -10.92 -12.90 0.58
CA PRO A 137 -10.30 -11.69 1.10
C PRO A 137 -8.92 -11.36 0.52
N ASP A 138 -8.19 -12.34 -0.03
CA ASP A 138 -6.89 -12.13 -0.66
C ASP A 138 -6.96 -11.21 -1.89
N TYR A 139 -8.15 -11.04 -2.48
CA TYR A 139 -8.38 -10.10 -3.58
C TYR A 139 -8.58 -8.64 -3.12
N PHE A 140 -8.63 -8.39 -1.82
CA PHE A 140 -8.72 -7.03 -1.30
C PHE A 140 -7.42 -6.27 -1.60
N PHE A 141 -7.55 -4.97 -1.81
CA PHE A 141 -6.38 -4.11 -1.92
C PHE A 141 -5.69 -4.10 -0.56
N ASN A 142 -4.36 -4.24 -0.55
CA ASN A 142 -3.55 -4.28 0.65
C ASN A 142 -2.26 -3.49 0.41
N LYS A 143 -1.97 -2.49 1.26
CA LYS A 143 -0.72 -1.71 1.19
C LYS A 143 -0.23 -1.29 2.56
N ASN A 144 1.06 -1.46 2.81
CA ASN A 144 1.71 -0.96 4.02
C ASN A 144 2.22 0.47 3.79
N ILE A 145 1.99 1.34 4.78
CA ILE A 145 2.46 2.72 4.81
C ILE A 145 3.24 2.94 6.10
N ALA A 146 4.45 3.46 5.97
CA ALA A 146 5.28 3.83 7.11
C ALA A 146 4.87 5.21 7.63
N ILE A 147 4.65 5.29 8.94
CA ILE A 147 4.40 6.53 9.66
C ILE A 147 5.59 6.76 10.60
N GLY A 148 6.32 7.85 10.39
CA GLY A 148 7.42 8.28 11.26
C GLY A 148 6.94 9.29 12.30
N ASP A 149 7.66 9.43 13.39
CA ASP A 149 7.47 10.55 14.31
C ASP A 149 8.54 11.63 14.05
N LEU A 150 8.12 12.83 13.63
CA LEU A 150 9.03 13.97 13.45
C LEU A 150 9.55 14.51 14.79
N ILE A 151 8.92 14.12 15.91
CA ILE A 151 9.27 14.52 17.27
C ILE A 151 10.37 13.63 17.86
N GLU A 152 10.81 12.57 17.17
CA GLU A 152 12.02 11.83 17.56
C GLU A 152 13.31 12.42 16.99
N ASN A 153 13.36 13.73 16.74
CA ASN A 153 14.65 14.41 16.70
C ASN A 153 15.16 14.53 18.14
N THR A 154 15.77 13.47 18.64
CA THR A 154 16.33 13.43 20.00
C THR A 154 17.34 14.57 20.20
N VAL A 155 17.90 15.15 19.15
CA VAL A 155 18.90 16.23 19.20
C VAL A 155 18.38 17.53 18.55
N LEU A 156 18.04 18.51 19.37
CA LEU A 156 17.85 19.92 19.00
C LEU A 156 19.20 20.63 18.92
N THR A 157 19.49 21.26 17.78
CA THR A 157 20.74 22.01 17.55
C THR A 157 20.51 23.51 17.39
N LYS A 158 21.24 24.34 18.13
CA LYS A 158 21.29 25.79 17.95
C LYS A 158 22.67 26.23 17.50
N VAL A 159 22.77 26.80 16.30
CA VAL A 159 24.01 27.33 15.74
C VAL A 159 24.08 28.85 15.98
N SER A 160 25.23 29.34 16.44
CA SER A 160 25.52 30.76 16.66
C SER A 160 26.82 31.14 15.98
N PHE A 161 26.80 32.20 15.18
CA PHE A 161 27.97 32.74 14.49
C PHE A 161 28.43 34.01 15.21
N SER A 162 29.74 34.15 15.46
CA SER A 162 30.31 35.40 15.94
C SER A 162 31.61 35.74 15.18
N GLY A 163 31.83 37.03 14.92
CA GLY A 163 33.11 37.53 14.41
C GLY A 163 33.22 37.87 12.92
N ALA A 164 32.14 37.85 12.12
CA ALA A 164 32.20 38.33 10.74
C ALA A 164 32.12 39.87 10.67
N THR A 165 33.23 40.57 10.90
CA THR A 165 33.42 41.98 10.50
C THR A 165 34.30 42.06 9.25
N LYS A 166 34.18 43.16 8.49
CA LYS A 166 34.86 43.38 7.19
C LYS A 166 36.39 43.20 7.20
N ASP A 167 37.03 43.04 8.36
CA ASP A 167 38.49 42.93 8.54
C ASP A 167 38.98 41.61 9.17
N GLN A 168 38.11 40.65 9.48
CA GLN A 168 38.54 39.34 10.03
C GLN A 168 37.99 38.17 9.21
N SER A 169 38.91 37.48 8.51
CA SER A 169 38.62 36.32 7.64
C SER A 169 38.31 35.02 8.40
N LYS A 170 37.95 35.08 9.69
CA LYS A 170 37.68 33.91 10.53
C LYS A 170 36.36 34.10 11.27
N ALA A 171 35.36 33.30 10.93
CA ALA A 171 34.12 33.21 11.68
C ALA A 171 34.25 32.14 12.77
N ASN A 172 33.83 32.47 13.99
CA ASN A 172 33.70 31.47 15.06
C ASN A 172 32.28 30.93 15.04
N VAL A 173 32.13 29.60 15.07
CA VAL A 173 30.84 28.92 15.04
C VAL A 173 30.65 28.17 16.36
N GLY A 174 29.60 28.51 17.10
CA GLY A 174 29.16 27.75 18.26
C GLY A 174 27.95 26.91 17.92
N ILE A 175 27.95 25.63 18.28
CA ILE A 175 26.79 24.73 18.10
C ILE A 175 26.42 24.14 19.45
N ASN A 176 25.17 24.32 19.88
CA ASN A 176 24.64 23.75 21.10
C ASN A 176 23.66 22.59 20.79
N TYR A 177 23.86 21.45 21.42
CA TYR A 177 23.12 20.20 21.22
C TYR A 177 22.33 19.85 22.50
N LYS A 178 21.00 19.81 22.42
CA LYS A 178 20.09 19.47 23.53
C LYS A 178 19.04 18.47 23.12
N ASP A 179 18.41 17.79 24.06
CA ASP A 179 17.22 16.98 23.79
C ASP A 179 15.92 17.79 23.81
N GLY A 180 14.80 17.12 23.50
CA GLY A 180 13.46 17.71 23.55
C GLY A 180 13.03 18.20 24.94
N ASN A 181 13.68 17.74 26.01
CA ASN A 181 13.47 18.17 27.39
C ASN A 181 14.46 19.28 27.83
N GLY A 182 15.35 19.71 26.92
CA GLY A 182 16.38 20.71 27.17
C GLY A 182 17.65 20.18 27.84
N ALA A 183 17.79 18.87 28.04
CA ALA A 183 18.99 18.27 28.61
C ALA A 183 20.16 18.32 27.60
N PRO A 184 21.38 18.69 28.02
CA PRO A 184 22.52 18.82 27.12
C PRO A 184 23.07 17.47 26.68
N TYR A 185 23.45 17.36 25.41
CA TYR A 185 24.26 16.24 24.91
C TYR A 185 25.72 16.41 25.32
N ALA A 186 26.02 16.17 26.59
CA ALA A 186 27.36 16.33 27.15
C ALA A 186 28.33 15.22 26.72
N SER A 187 29.59 15.60 26.47
CA SER A 187 30.71 14.67 26.18
C SER A 187 30.45 13.73 24.99
N LYS A 188 29.71 14.18 23.98
CA LYS A 188 29.41 13.43 22.77
C LYS A 188 30.37 13.80 21.65
N LYS A 189 30.84 12.80 20.92
CA LYS A 189 31.69 12.98 19.74
C LYS A 189 30.83 13.43 18.57
N VAL A 190 31.21 14.52 17.92
CA VAL A 190 30.50 15.12 16.80
C VAL A 190 31.48 15.38 15.66
N SER A 191 31.05 15.12 14.43
CA SER A 191 31.73 15.55 13.21
C SER A 191 30.99 16.71 12.58
N TRP A 192 31.72 17.69 12.06
CA TRP A 192 31.16 18.87 11.42
C TRP A 192 31.84 19.14 10.08
N HIS A 193 31.10 19.77 9.17
CA HIS A 193 31.64 20.36 7.95
C HIS A 193 30.94 21.70 7.67
N VAL A 194 31.64 22.59 6.99
CA VAL A 194 31.13 23.88 6.54
C VAL A 194 31.13 23.85 5.02
N GLU A 195 29.98 24.20 4.43
CA GLU A 195 29.79 24.27 2.99
C GLU A 195 29.49 25.72 2.57
N VAL A 196 30.17 26.16 1.52
CA VAL A 196 29.91 27.44 0.84
C VAL A 196 29.76 27.11 -0.64
N ASP A 197 28.67 27.55 -1.28
CA ASP A 197 28.39 27.30 -2.70
C ASP A 197 28.56 25.83 -3.12
N TYR A 198 28.09 24.90 -2.28
CA TYR A 198 28.16 23.44 -2.48
C TYR A 198 29.57 22.83 -2.42
N GLU A 199 30.60 23.62 -2.07
CA GLU A 199 31.94 23.11 -1.79
C GLU A 199 32.22 23.05 -0.28
N THR A 200 32.82 21.96 0.19
CA THR A 200 33.25 21.83 1.59
C THR A 200 34.50 22.68 1.83
N VAL A 201 34.33 23.80 2.53
CA VAL A 201 35.43 24.74 2.84
C VAL A 201 36.17 24.40 4.14
N ALA A 202 35.52 23.69 5.07
CA ALA A 202 36.15 23.23 6.32
C ALA A 202 35.45 21.96 6.85
N LYS A 203 36.20 21.11 7.58
CA LYS A 203 35.65 19.94 8.28
C LYS A 203 36.47 19.58 9.51
N GLY A 204 35.85 18.96 10.49
CA GLY A 204 36.52 18.54 11.71
C GLY A 204 35.72 17.57 12.57
N LYS A 205 36.32 17.20 13.70
CA LYS A 205 35.71 16.37 14.75
C LYS A 205 35.94 17.05 16.08
N GLY A 206 34.96 17.00 16.96
CA GLY A 206 35.02 17.59 18.30
C GLY A 206 34.23 16.78 19.30
N THR A 207 34.38 17.12 20.58
CA THR A 207 33.56 16.56 21.66
C THR A 207 32.82 17.72 22.31
N THR A 208 31.52 17.59 22.51
CA THR A 208 30.70 18.61 23.18
C THR A 208 31.11 18.75 24.65
N ASP A 209 31.04 19.97 25.17
CA ASP A 209 31.26 20.25 26.59
C ASP A 209 30.11 19.74 27.47
N GLN A 210 30.17 20.01 28.79
CA GLN A 210 29.13 19.59 29.74
C GLN A 210 27.75 20.25 29.49
N ASN A 211 27.71 21.35 28.75
CA ASN A 211 26.49 22.06 28.36
C ASN A 211 26.01 21.68 26.95
N GLY A 212 26.62 20.64 26.36
CA GLY A 212 26.30 20.21 25.00
C GLY A 212 26.78 21.21 23.94
N PHE A 213 27.72 22.09 24.25
CA PHE A 213 28.23 23.10 23.33
C PHE A 213 29.53 22.63 22.65
N LEU A 214 29.67 22.96 21.38
CA LEU A 214 30.87 22.75 20.58
C LEU A 214 31.25 24.06 19.88
N ALA A 215 32.47 24.53 20.13
CA ALA A 215 33.07 25.62 19.37
C ALA A 215 33.86 25.05 18.19
N VAL A 216 33.65 25.65 17.02
CA VAL A 216 34.23 25.29 15.73
C VAL A 216 34.81 26.53 15.06
#